data_AF-A0A6L7LBF6-F1
#
_entry.id   AF-A0A6L7LBF6-F1
#
_cell.length_a   1.000
_cell.length_b   1.000
_cell.length_c   1.000
_cell.angle_alpha   90.00
_cell.angle_beta   90.00
_cell.angle_gamma   90.00
#
_symmetry.space_group_name_H-M   'P 1'
#
loop_
_entity.id
_entity.type
_entity.pdbx_description
1 polymer ?
#
loop_
_entity_poly.entity_id
_entity_poly.type
_entity_poly.pdbx_seq_one_letter_code
_entity_poly.pdbx_strand_id
1 'polypeptide(L)'
;MALARDPRDQGVTRRVSSEVARRAFSIRAIGEVIGELRRVTWPTREETFRLSIMVVAVAVAMGIFLGLVDLVFARVVGIILGN
;
A
#
# COMPACT_ATOMS: atom_id res chain seq x y z
N MET A 1 13.33 59.31 -31.33
CA MET A 1 14.12 58.17 -31.82
C MET A 1 14.78 57.52 -30.62
N ALA A 2 14.45 56.33 -30.13
CA ALA A 2 13.47 55.34 -30.53
C ALA A 2 13.01 54.61 -29.25
N LEU A 3 11.69 54.40 -29.15
CA LEU A 3 11.04 53.54 -28.17
C LEU A 3 11.38 52.08 -28.48
N ALA A 4 12.49 51.57 -27.96
CA ALA A 4 12.75 50.13 -27.94
C ALA A 4 12.28 49.58 -26.59
N ARG A 5 10.96 49.56 -26.37
CA ARG A 5 10.36 48.72 -25.33
C ARG A 5 10.66 47.27 -25.75
N ASP A 6 11.60 46.65 -25.05
CA ASP A 6 12.01 45.27 -25.29
C ASP A 6 10.78 44.34 -25.19
N PRO A 7 10.38 43.65 -26.28
CA PRO A 7 9.25 42.73 -26.27
C PRO A 7 9.55 41.37 -25.61
N ARG A 8 10.78 41.12 -25.15
CA ARG A 8 11.26 39.77 -24.79
C ARG A 8 10.90 39.29 -23.39
N ASP A 9 10.28 40.12 -22.56
CA ASP A 9 10.01 39.80 -21.15
C ASP A 9 8.70 39.02 -20.89
N GLN A 10 7.95 38.66 -21.94
CA GLN A 10 6.65 37.97 -21.78
C GLN A 10 6.77 36.44 -21.72
N GLY A 11 7.94 35.88 -22.02
CA GLY A 11 8.16 34.42 -22.13
C GLY A 11 8.54 33.71 -20.83
N VAL A 12 9.06 34.43 -19.83
CA VAL A 12 9.62 33.85 -18.59
C VAL A 12 8.54 33.63 -17.54
N THR A 13 7.55 34.52 -17.46
CA THR A 13 6.46 34.48 -16.47
C THR A 13 5.45 33.35 -16.71
N ARG A 14 5.35 32.81 -17.94
CA ARG A 14 4.33 31.78 -18.27
C ARG A 14 4.74 30.35 -17.91
N ARG A 15 6.03 30.00 -17.90
CA ARG A 15 6.49 28.61 -17.67
C ARG A 15 6.59 28.24 -16.19
N VAL A 16 7.02 29.18 -15.35
CA VAL A 16 7.16 29.01 -13.88
C VAL A 16 5.81 28.72 -13.22
N SER A 17 4.71 29.24 -13.78
CA SER A 17 3.35 28.97 -13.29
C SER A 17 2.96 27.49 -13.42
N SER A 18 3.31 26.81 -14.51
CA SER A 18 2.86 25.43 -14.76
C SER A 18 3.57 24.37 -13.92
N GLU A 19 4.82 24.58 -13.52
CA GLU A 19 5.56 23.66 -12.64
C GLU A 19 5.20 23.84 -11.17
N VAL A 20 5.04 25.10 -10.74
CA VAL A 20 4.54 25.42 -9.39
C VAL A 20 3.07 24.99 -9.25
N ALA A 21 2.24 25.17 -10.29
CA ALA A 21 0.86 24.68 -10.31
C ALA A 21 0.80 23.15 -10.25
N ARG A 22 1.70 22.41 -10.94
CA ARG A 22 1.78 20.94 -10.84
C ARG A 22 2.22 20.46 -9.44
N ARG A 23 3.17 21.16 -8.79
CA ARG A 23 3.57 20.85 -7.41
C ARG A 23 2.47 21.20 -6.40
N ALA A 24 1.81 22.34 -6.55
CA ALA A 24 0.67 22.74 -5.74
C ALA A 24 -0.53 21.79 -5.90
N PHE A 25 -0.70 21.20 -7.09
CA PHE A 25 -1.72 20.18 -7.36
C PHE A 25 -1.41 18.85 -6.64
N SER A 26 -0.14 18.43 -6.62
CA SER A 26 0.29 17.18 -5.95
C SER A 26 0.11 17.21 -4.43
N ILE A 27 0.42 18.33 -3.78
CA ILE A 27 0.27 18.46 -2.30
C ILE A 27 -1.21 18.57 -1.89
N ARG A 28 -2.05 19.20 -2.73
CA ARG A 28 -3.51 19.26 -2.51
C ARG A 28 -4.17 17.88 -2.59
N ALA A 29 -3.75 17.04 -3.53
CA ALA A 29 -4.28 15.67 -3.68
C ALA A 29 -4.07 14.81 -2.42
N ILE A 30 -2.92 14.95 -1.73
CA ILE A 30 -2.65 14.21 -0.48
C ILE A 30 -3.61 14.67 0.64
N GLY A 31 -3.91 15.97 0.72
CA GLY A 31 -4.86 16.51 1.68
C GLY A 31 -6.29 16.02 1.47
N GLU A 32 -6.73 15.92 0.22
CA GLU A 32 -8.03 15.35 -0.16
C GLU A 32 -8.14 13.86 0.19
N VAL A 33 -7.10 13.07 -0.12
CA VAL A 33 -7.02 11.64 0.22
C VAL A 33 -7.05 11.42 1.74
N ILE A 34 -6.31 12.21 2.53
CA ILE A 34 -6.34 12.13 3.99
C ILE A 34 -7.73 12.50 4.54
N GLY A 35 -8.40 13.48 3.94
CA GLY A 35 -9.77 13.86 4.30
C GLY A 35 -10.76 12.71 4.12
N GLU A 36 -10.63 11.96 3.02
CA GLU A 36 -11.50 10.81 2.73
C GLU A 36 -11.14 9.57 3.56
N LEU A 37 -9.86 9.32 3.79
CA LEU A 37 -9.38 8.24 4.68
C LEU A 37 -9.79 8.42 6.14
N ARG A 38 -10.13 9.65 6.58
CA ARG A 38 -10.73 9.89 7.90
C ARG A 38 -12.21 9.50 7.98
N ARG A 39 -12.91 9.37 6.84
CA ARG A 39 -14.30 8.87 6.78
C ARG A 39 -14.35 7.35 6.82
N VAL A 40 -13.26 6.68 6.46
CA VAL A 40 -13.12 5.25 6.63
C VAL A 40 -13.23 4.94 8.12
N THR A 41 -14.24 4.16 8.46
CA THR A 41 -14.51 3.70 9.82
C THR A 41 -13.44 2.66 10.15
N TRP A 42 -12.28 3.13 10.61
CA TRP A 42 -11.22 2.23 11.03
C TRP A 42 -11.76 1.36 12.15
N PRO A 43 -11.70 0.03 11.98
CA PRO A 43 -12.28 -0.90 12.94
C PRO A 43 -11.64 -0.65 14.31
N THR A 44 -12.44 -0.80 15.35
CA THR A 44 -11.95 -0.63 16.71
C THR A 44 -10.83 -1.64 16.97
N ARG A 45 -9.81 -1.24 17.74
CA ARG A 45 -8.63 -2.09 18.01
C ARG A 45 -9.02 -3.45 18.58
N GLU A 46 -10.11 -3.49 19.33
CA GLU A 46 -10.60 -4.68 19.99
C GLU A 46 -11.25 -5.67 19.01
N GLU A 47 -12.00 -5.18 18.03
CA GLU A 47 -12.63 -6.01 17.01
C GLU A 47 -11.58 -6.58 16.04
N THR A 48 -10.61 -5.74 15.67
CA THR A 48 -9.45 -6.17 14.85
C THR A 48 -8.66 -7.29 15.56
N PHE A 49 -8.42 -7.14 16.87
CA PHE A 49 -7.68 -8.14 17.64
C PHE A 49 -8.42 -9.47 17.73
N ARG A 50 -9.74 -9.46 17.93
CA ARG A 50 -10.57 -10.67 17.95
C ARG A 50 -10.55 -11.40 16.61
N LEU A 51 -10.59 -10.67 15.50
CA LEU A 51 -10.50 -11.28 14.17
C LEU A 51 -9.09 -11.84 13.90
N SER A 52 -8.05 -11.10 14.28
CA SER A 52 -6.67 -11.58 14.14
C SER A 52 -6.40 -12.84 14.98
N ILE A 53 -6.93 -12.96 16.20
CA ILE A 53 -6.75 -14.17 17.03
C ILE A 53 -7.37 -15.40 16.36
N MET A 54 -8.53 -15.23 15.71
CA MET A 54 -9.19 -16.31 14.96
C MET A 54 -8.34 -16.76 13.78
N VAL A 55 -7.77 -15.81 13.01
CA VAL A 55 -6.86 -16.13 11.90
C VAL A 55 -5.63 -16.89 12.40
N VAL A 56 -5.02 -16.44 13.50
CA VAL A 56 -3.87 -17.14 14.11
C VAL A 56 -4.26 -18.55 14.54
N ALA A 57 -5.42 -18.74 15.17
CA ALA A 57 -5.89 -20.06 15.58
C ALA A 57 -6.06 -21.01 14.38
N VAL A 58 -6.67 -20.54 13.29
CA VAL A 58 -6.84 -21.33 12.06
C VAL A 58 -5.50 -21.62 11.39
N ALA A 59 -4.58 -20.65 11.34
CA ALA A 59 -3.25 -20.84 10.78
C ALA A 59 -2.44 -21.88 11.57
N VAL A 60 -2.51 -21.87 12.90
CA VAL A 60 -1.90 -22.89 13.76
C VAL A 60 -2.52 -24.25 13.52
N ALA A 61 -3.85 -24.33 13.44
CA ALA A 61 -4.56 -25.59 13.16
C ALA A 61 -4.16 -26.17 11.79
N MET A 62 -4.11 -25.35 10.75
CA MET A 62 -3.61 -25.76 9.42
C MET A 62 -2.14 -26.18 9.46
N GLY A 63 -1.29 -25.46 10.18
CA GLY A 63 0.13 -25.81 10.32
C GLY A 63 0.32 -27.18 10.99
N ILE A 64 -0.44 -27.47 12.05
CA ILE A 64 -0.43 -28.80 12.69
C ILE A 64 -0.93 -29.87 11.74
N PHE A 65 -2.06 -29.62 11.06
CA PHE A 65 -2.65 -30.56 10.12
C PHE A 65 -1.67 -30.91 8.99
N LEU A 66 -1.12 -29.90 8.32
CA LEU A 66 -0.15 -30.09 7.25
C LEU A 66 1.11 -30.78 7.78
N GLY A 67 1.67 -30.32 8.90
CA GLY A 67 2.85 -30.96 9.49
C GLY A 67 2.65 -32.43 9.85
N LEU A 68 1.46 -32.82 10.33
CA LEU A 68 1.12 -34.23 10.57
C LEU A 68 1.02 -35.02 9.27
N VAL A 69 0.36 -34.45 8.25
CA VAL A 69 0.23 -35.08 6.93
C VAL A 69 1.61 -35.28 6.31
N ASP A 70 2.48 -34.27 6.34
CA ASP A 70 3.86 -34.35 5.85
C ASP A 70 4.66 -35.44 6.57
N LEU A 71 4.48 -35.58 7.89
CA LEU A 71 5.16 -36.60 8.68
C LEU A 71 4.69 -38.02 8.31
N VAL A 72 3.38 -38.20 8.11
CA VAL A 72 2.82 -39.48 7.63
C VAL A 72 3.32 -39.77 6.22
N PHE A 73 3.33 -38.78 5.34
CA PHE A 73 3.80 -38.94 3.97
C PHE A 73 5.27 -39.34 3.93
N ALA A 74 6.12 -38.70 4.73
CA ALA A 74 7.53 -39.05 4.85
C ALA A 74 7.75 -40.50 5.30
N ARG A 75 6.93 -41.00 6.26
CA ARG A 75 6.99 -42.39 6.72
C ARG A 75 6.55 -43.37 5.63
N VAL A 76 5.45 -43.09 4.94
CA VAL A 76 4.92 -43.93 3.86
C VAL A 76 5.93 -44.00 2.70
N VAL A 77 6.49 -42.86 2.30
CA VAL A 77 7.50 -42.79 1.25
C VAL A 77 8.78 -43.53 1.67
N GLY A 78 9.22 -43.42 2.92
CA GLY A 78 10.36 -44.17 3.44
C GLY A 78 10.18 -45.69 3.30
N ILE A 79 9.01 -46.20 3.69
CA ILE A 79 8.64 -47.62 3.55
C ILE A 79 8.65 -48.05 2.07
N ILE A 80 8.14 -47.20 1.17
CA ILE A 80 8.09 -47.49 -0.27
C ILE A 80 9.50 -47.50 -0.90
N LEU A 81 10.41 -46.62 -0.45
CA LEU A 81 11.79 -46.58 -0.93
C LEU A 81 12.66 -47.74 -0.41
N GLY A 82 12.13 -48.60 0.48
CA GLY A 82 12.79 -49.84 0.88
C GLY A 82 13.85 -49.70 1.98
N ASN A 83 13.78 -48.63 2.79
CA ASN A 83 14.37 -48.60 4.14
C ASN A 83 13.27 -48.79 5.19
#